data_AF-A0A7X1ITS2-F1
#
_entry.id   AF-A0A7X1ITS2-F1
#
_cell.length_a   1.000
_cell.length_b   1.000
_cell.length_c   1.000
_cell.angle_alpha   90.00
_cell.angle_beta   90.00
_cell.angle_gamma   90.00
#
_symmetry.space_group_name_H-M   'P 1'
#
loop_
_entity.id
_entity.type
_entity.pdbx_description
1 polymer ?
#
loop_
_entity_poly.entity_id
_entity_poly.type
_entity_poly.pdbx_seq_one_letter_code
_entity_poly.pdbx_strand_id
1 'polypeptide(L)'
;MNRNIVSIVAMAVLLSGCGVSASTYATGQQALSGSPALRSDFIKTCTQRIRSKPLKTRQGIAKVANTSVSAAPRVYCSRLTKGIASGRLTHADMNAASRGQVTPNIVKVVQGR
;
A
#
# COMPACT_ATOMS: atom_id res chain seq x y z
N MET A 1 -8.86 -52.68 25.95
CA MET A 1 -9.96 -51.82 26.44
C MET A 1 -9.98 -50.58 25.57
N ASN A 2 -11.00 -50.47 24.72
CA ASN A 2 -11.20 -49.38 23.76
C ASN A 2 -11.56 -48.06 24.48
N ARG A 3 -11.38 -46.95 23.75
CA ARG A 3 -12.44 -45.96 23.43
C ARG A 3 -12.22 -44.52 23.94
N ASN A 4 -11.98 -43.64 22.95
CA ASN A 4 -12.49 -42.26 22.80
C ASN A 4 -11.75 -41.09 23.49
N ILE A 5 -11.12 -40.19 22.71
CA ILE A 5 -11.66 -38.93 22.12
C ILE A 5 -11.86 -37.86 23.20
N VAL A 6 -11.03 -36.82 23.20
CA VAL A 6 -11.33 -35.37 23.32
C VAL A 6 -10.00 -34.64 23.01
N SER A 7 -9.84 -34.07 21.80
CA SER A 7 -9.86 -32.62 21.53
C SER A 7 -8.86 -31.84 22.40
N ILE A 8 -7.89 -31.08 21.86
CA ILE A 8 -8.13 -29.85 21.12
C ILE A 8 -6.91 -29.57 20.24
N VAL A 9 -7.18 -29.47 18.94
CA VAL A 9 -6.36 -28.81 17.94
C VAL A 9 -6.18 -27.35 18.38
N ALA A 10 -4.98 -26.96 18.82
CA ALA A 10 -4.64 -25.55 19.00
C ALA A 10 -4.36 -24.92 17.63
N MET A 11 -5.45 -24.80 16.86
CA MET A 11 -5.54 -24.10 15.59
C MET A 11 -5.47 -22.60 15.90
N ALA A 12 -4.26 -22.07 16.13
CA ALA A 12 -4.04 -20.62 16.11
C ALA A 12 -3.98 -20.14 14.65
N VAL A 13 -5.05 -20.42 13.89
CA VAL A 13 -5.33 -19.76 12.62
C VAL A 13 -5.86 -18.38 13.00
N LEU A 14 -4.94 -17.47 13.32
CA LEU A 14 -5.25 -16.05 13.22
C LEU A 14 -5.24 -15.75 11.73
N LEU A 15 -6.42 -15.87 11.11
CA LEU A 15 -6.75 -15.16 9.88
C LEU A 15 -6.47 -13.67 10.14
N SER A 16 -5.27 -13.24 9.77
CA SER A 16 -4.91 -11.84 9.65
C SER A 16 -5.89 -11.21 8.65
N GLY A 17 -6.92 -10.58 9.22
CA GLY A 17 -8.04 -10.00 8.48
C GLY A 17 -7.60 -9.04 7.40
N CYS A 18 -8.50 -8.80 6.45
CA CYS A 18 -8.34 -7.95 5.27
C CYS A 18 -7.71 -6.59 5.62
N GLY A 19 -6.37 -6.50 5.54
CA GLY A 19 -5.66 -5.33 6.02
C GLY A 19 -4.15 -5.44 5.96
N VAL A 20 -3.49 -4.28 6.03
CA VAL A 20 -2.04 -4.21 6.27
C VAL A 20 -1.82 -4.37 7.77
N SER A 21 -0.90 -5.22 8.22
CA SER A 21 -0.56 -5.32 9.65
C SER A 21 0.29 -4.10 10.09
N ALA A 22 0.21 -3.71 11.37
CA ALA A 22 0.96 -2.58 11.90
C ALA A 22 2.48 -2.80 11.81
N SER A 23 2.94 -4.02 12.09
CA SER A 23 4.35 -4.40 12.01
C SER A 23 4.88 -4.35 10.57
N THR A 24 4.15 -4.93 9.60
CA THR A 24 4.53 -4.88 8.18
C THR A 24 4.61 -3.44 7.68
N TYR A 25 3.66 -2.59 8.08
CA TYR A 25 3.70 -1.17 7.75
C TYR A 25 4.91 -0.47 8.35
N ALA A 26 5.20 -0.64 9.64
CA ALA A 26 6.32 0.01 10.31
C ALA A 26 7.67 -0.39 9.70
N THR A 27 7.88 -1.68 9.44
CA THR A 27 9.09 -2.18 8.76
C THR A 27 9.21 -1.60 7.35
N GLY A 28 8.11 -1.58 6.58
CA GLY A 28 8.10 -0.99 5.24
C GLY A 28 8.38 0.50 5.24
N GLN A 29 7.78 1.25 6.17
CA GLN A 29 8.05 2.67 6.36
C GLN A 29 9.52 2.89 6.68
N GLN A 30 10.08 2.21 7.68
CA GLN A 30 11.47 2.38 8.08
C GLN A 30 12.45 2.06 6.94
N ALA A 31 12.19 0.98 6.19
CA ALA A 31 12.99 0.62 5.02
C ALA A 31 12.95 1.74 3.95
N LEU A 32 11.75 2.26 3.66
CA LEU A 32 11.58 3.38 2.74
C LEU A 32 12.12 4.69 3.29
N SER A 33 12.20 4.90 4.61
CA SER A 33 12.78 6.09 5.23
C SER A 33 14.31 6.05 5.21
N GLY A 34 14.91 4.87 5.39
CA GLY A 34 16.36 4.69 5.54
C GLY A 34 17.14 4.43 4.25
N SER A 35 16.52 3.92 3.19
CA SER A 35 17.24 3.49 1.98
C SER A 35 16.73 4.15 0.69
N PRO A 36 17.55 5.02 0.04
CA PRO A 36 17.26 5.56 -1.28
C PRO A 36 17.12 4.49 -2.37
N ALA A 37 17.91 3.41 -2.29
CA ALA A 37 17.84 2.30 -3.22
C ALA A 37 16.49 1.58 -3.14
N LEU A 38 16.03 1.25 -1.91
CA LEU A 38 14.72 0.62 -1.71
C LEU A 38 13.57 1.53 -2.15
N ARG A 39 13.67 2.86 -1.95
CA ARG A 39 12.69 3.81 -2.51
C ARG A 39 12.63 3.70 -4.03
N SER A 40 13.78 3.69 -4.70
CA SER A 40 13.86 3.61 -6.16
C SER A 40 13.22 2.33 -6.69
N ASP A 41 13.53 1.19 -6.07
CA ASP A 41 12.99 -0.12 -6.45
C ASP A 41 11.49 -0.21 -6.21
N PHE A 42 11.00 0.34 -5.10
CA PHE A 42 9.57 0.41 -4.81
C PHE A 42 8.85 1.28 -5.84
N ILE A 43 9.38 2.46 -6.16
CA ILE A 43 8.82 3.36 -7.18
C ILE A 43 8.79 2.66 -8.54
N LYS A 44 9.86 1.98 -8.93
CA LYS A 44 9.97 1.23 -10.19
C LYS A 44 8.88 0.14 -10.28
N THR A 45 8.78 -0.69 -9.25
CA THR A 45 7.81 -1.78 -9.17
C THR A 45 6.38 -1.27 -9.19
N CYS A 46 6.08 -0.24 -8.38
CA CYS A 46 4.78 0.41 -8.37
C CYS A 46 4.45 0.99 -9.75
N THR A 47 5.41 1.68 -10.39
CA THR A 47 5.20 2.30 -11.71
C THR A 47 4.83 1.25 -12.76
N GLN A 48 5.52 0.10 -12.77
CA GLN A 48 5.21 -1.02 -13.67
C GLN A 48 3.80 -1.56 -13.43
N ARG A 49 3.41 -1.75 -12.16
CA ARG A 49 2.06 -2.21 -11.79
C ARG A 49 0.96 -1.24 -12.19
N ILE A 50 1.21 0.08 -12.12
CA ILE A 50 0.22 1.08 -12.55
C ILE A 50 0.17 1.17 -14.08
N ARG A 51 1.31 1.01 -14.77
CA ARG A 51 1.35 0.96 -16.24
C ARG A 51 0.53 -0.19 -16.82
N SER A 52 0.50 -1.34 -16.16
CA SER A 52 -0.31 -2.50 -16.59
C SER A 52 -1.80 -2.38 -16.29
N LYS A 53 -2.24 -1.33 -15.57
CA LYS A 53 -3.67 -1.11 -15.31
C LYS A 53 -4.41 -0.62 -16.58
N PRO A 54 -5.72 -0.91 -16.69
CA PRO A 54 -6.56 -0.40 -17.77
C PRO A 54 -6.44 1.12 -17.93
N LEU A 55 -6.61 1.61 -19.17
CA LEU A 55 -6.50 3.04 -19.48
C LEU A 55 -7.40 3.90 -18.58
N LYS A 56 -8.66 3.47 -18.36
CA LYS A 56 -9.62 4.17 -17.49
C LYS A 56 -9.09 4.36 -16.07
N THR A 57 -8.39 3.37 -15.52
CA THR A 57 -7.77 3.46 -14.20
C THR A 57 -6.62 4.46 -14.20
N ARG A 58 -5.76 4.43 -15.23
CA ARG A 58 -4.64 5.38 -15.38
C ARG A 58 -5.13 6.82 -15.56
N GLN A 59 -6.23 7.03 -16.28
CA GLN A 59 -6.90 8.34 -16.41
C GLN A 59 -7.44 8.83 -15.06
N GLY A 60 -8.05 7.96 -14.26
CA GLY A 60 -8.50 8.29 -12.91
C GLY A 60 -7.33 8.74 -12.02
N ILE A 61 -6.23 7.99 -12.04
CA ILE A 61 -5.01 8.35 -11.30
C ILE A 61 -4.46 9.69 -11.79
N ALA A 62 -4.39 9.91 -13.10
CA ALA A 62 -3.91 11.16 -13.70
C ALA A 62 -4.73 12.37 -13.23
N LYS A 63 -6.06 12.24 -13.18
CA LYS A 63 -6.98 13.27 -12.70
C LYS A 63 -6.74 13.58 -11.22
N VAL A 64 -6.61 12.56 -10.37
CA VAL A 64 -6.33 12.78 -8.93
C VAL A 64 -4.93 13.37 -8.73
N ALA A 65 -3.94 12.91 -9.49
CA ALA A 65 -2.56 13.37 -9.37
C ALA A 65 -2.27 14.70 -10.09
N ASN A 66 -3.26 15.33 -10.73
CA ASN A 66 -3.09 16.57 -11.51
C ASN A 66 -1.91 16.47 -12.50
N THR A 67 -1.88 15.40 -13.31
CA THR A 67 -0.80 15.15 -14.26
C THR A 67 -1.31 14.46 -15.53
N SER A 68 -0.45 14.28 -16.53
CA SER A 68 -0.80 13.58 -17.77
C SER A 68 -0.93 12.06 -17.55
N VAL A 69 -1.72 11.38 -18.39
CA VAL A 69 -1.90 9.92 -18.30
C VAL A 69 -0.57 9.16 -18.46
N SER A 70 0.36 9.69 -19.26
CA SER A 70 1.69 9.10 -19.47
C SER A 70 2.59 9.24 -18.23
N ALA A 71 2.53 10.38 -17.55
CA ALA A 71 3.30 10.64 -16.33
C ALA A 71 2.68 10.01 -15.07
N ALA A 72 1.36 9.79 -15.07
CA ALA A 72 0.59 9.35 -13.91
C ALA A 72 1.19 8.16 -13.13
N PRO A 73 1.65 7.05 -13.77
CA PRO A 73 2.24 5.94 -13.05
C PRO A 73 3.45 6.35 -12.18
N ARG A 74 4.37 7.13 -12.74
CA ARG A 74 5.59 7.55 -12.03
C ARG A 74 5.29 8.59 -10.96
N VAL A 75 4.46 9.58 -11.28
CA VAL A 75 4.07 10.65 -10.34
C VAL A 75 3.33 10.09 -9.14
N TYR A 76 2.34 9.24 -9.36
CA TYR A 76 1.57 8.58 -8.31
C TYR A 76 2.46 7.76 -7.38
N CYS A 77 3.29 6.88 -7.94
CA CYS A 77 4.16 6.01 -7.16
C CYS A 77 5.23 6.78 -6.40
N SER A 78 5.82 7.81 -6.99
CA SER A 78 6.78 8.68 -6.30
C SER A 78 6.15 9.40 -5.12
N ARG A 79 4.97 9.99 -5.30
CA ARG A 79 4.25 10.71 -4.24
C ARG A 79 3.81 9.81 -3.11
N LEU A 80 3.23 8.64 -3.42
CA LEU A 80 2.88 7.64 -2.41
C LEU A 80 4.10 7.18 -1.60
N THR A 81 5.19 6.83 -2.27
CA THR A 81 6.41 6.35 -1.60
C THR A 81 6.97 7.42 -0.68
N LYS A 82 7.00 8.68 -1.12
CA LYS A 82 7.41 9.81 -0.29
C LYS A 82 6.45 10.01 0.89
N GLY A 83 5.15 9.85 0.69
CA GLY A 83 4.14 9.94 1.75
C GLY A 83 4.34 8.90 2.84
N ILE A 84 4.60 7.65 2.46
CA ILE A 84 4.90 6.57 3.41
C ILE A 84 6.23 6.85 4.11
N ALA A 85 7.30 7.11 3.37
CA ALA A 85 8.64 7.33 3.92
C ALA A 85 8.73 8.54 4.88
N SER A 86 7.87 9.54 4.72
CA SER A 86 7.79 10.71 5.60
C SER A 86 6.79 10.57 6.74
N GLY A 87 6.02 9.48 6.79
CA GLY A 87 4.93 9.30 7.76
C GLY A 87 3.67 10.13 7.48
N ARG A 88 3.64 10.90 6.38
CA ARG A 88 2.45 11.65 5.95
C ARG A 88 1.28 10.74 5.54
N LEU A 89 1.58 9.50 5.14
CA LEU A 89 0.60 8.44 5.02
C LEU A 89 0.86 7.45 6.13
N THR A 90 -0.18 7.15 6.91
CA THR A 90 -0.09 6.32 8.12
C THR A 90 -0.47 4.87 7.84
N HIS A 91 -0.28 4.00 8.85
CA HIS A 91 -0.82 2.65 8.82
C HIS A 91 -2.33 2.63 8.57
N ALA A 92 -3.08 3.54 9.20
CA ALA A 92 -4.52 3.64 9.02
C ALA A 92 -4.91 3.98 7.57
N ASP A 93 -4.16 4.90 6.92
CA ASP A 93 -4.35 5.23 5.51
C ASP A 93 -4.09 4.00 4.61
N MET A 94 -2.98 3.30 4.84
CA MET A 94 -2.64 2.10 4.05
C MET A 94 -3.62 0.95 4.27
N ASN A 95 -4.09 0.79 5.50
CA ASN A 95 -5.07 -0.22 5.85
C ASN A 95 -6.43 0.10 5.20
N ALA A 96 -6.86 1.37 5.19
CA ALA A 96 -8.05 1.81 4.46
C ALA A 96 -7.91 1.54 2.95
N ALA A 97 -6.75 1.89 2.36
CA ALA A 97 -6.47 1.64 0.94
C ALA A 97 -6.53 0.16 0.57
N SER A 98 -6.05 -0.73 1.46
CA SER A 98 -6.10 -2.19 1.23
C SER A 98 -7.54 -2.73 1.18
N ARG A 99 -8.51 -2.02 1.76
CA ARG A 99 -9.95 -2.31 1.68
C ARG A 99 -10.67 -1.51 0.59
N GLY A 100 -9.93 -0.86 -0.31
CA GLY A 100 -10.49 -0.05 -1.38
C GLY A 100 -10.96 1.35 -0.98
N GLN A 101 -10.65 1.80 0.24
CA GLN A 101 -11.02 3.14 0.72
C GLN A 101 -9.90 4.13 0.46
N VAL A 102 -10.23 5.30 -0.08
CA VAL A 102 -9.26 6.39 -0.31
C VAL A 102 -9.48 7.47 0.75
N THR A 103 -8.51 7.66 1.64
CA THR A 103 -8.58 8.68 2.70
C THR A 103 -8.26 10.08 2.14
N PRO A 104 -8.68 11.16 2.83
CA PRO A 104 -8.30 12.52 2.45
C PRO A 104 -6.78 12.75 2.42
N ASN A 105 -6.02 12.08 3.29
CA ASN A 105 -4.56 12.16 3.30
C ASN A 105 -3.92 11.50 2.08
N ILE A 106 -4.45 10.36 1.62
CA ILE A 106 -4.02 9.75 0.36
C ILE A 106 -4.24 10.72 -0.81
N VAL A 107 -5.43 11.34 -0.89
CA VAL A 107 -5.73 12.32 -1.95
C VAL A 107 -4.75 13.49 -1.91
N LYS A 108 -4.51 14.07 -0.72
CA LYS A 108 -3.55 15.18 -0.53
C LYS A 108 -2.15 14.83 -1.01
N VAL A 109 -1.61 13.69 -0.55
CA VAL A 109 -0.28 13.22 -0.94
C VAL A 109 -0.19 12.95 -2.44
N VAL A 110 -1.18 12.28 -3.02
CA VAL A 110 -1.21 12.02 -4.47
C VAL A 110 -1.32 13.31 -5.27
N GLN A 111 -2.00 14.33 -4.77
CA GLN A 111 -2.06 15.67 -5.37
C GLN A 111 -0.78 16.49 -5.19
N GLY A 112 0.12 16.08 -4.28
CA GLY A 112 1.36 16.79 -3.97
C GLY A 112 1.21 17.98 -3.02
N ARG A 113 0.11 18.03 -2.24
CA ARG A 113 -0.12 19.02 -1.18
C ARG A 113 0.09 18.35 0.17
#